data_AF-A0A967HRD9-F1
#
_entry.id   AF-A0A967HRD9-F1
#
_cell.length_a   1.000
_cell.length_b   1.000
_cell.length_c   1.000
_cell.angle_alpha   90.00
_cell.angle_beta   90.00
_cell.angle_gamma   90.00
#
_symmetry.space_group_name_H-M   'P 1'
#
loop_
_entity.id
_entity.type
_entity.pdbx_description
1 polymer ?
#
loop_
_entity_poly.entity_id
_entity_poly.type
_entity_poly.pdbx_seq_one_letter_code
_entity_poly.pdbx_strand_id
1 'polypeptide(L)' 'VEEQISEALSRLKGAFSVIITVGETLYAARDPWGFRPLVLGRLPDGGWIVASESCALDLVGGRYERDIE' A
#
# COMPACT_ATOMS: atom_id res chain seq x y z
N VAL A 1 6.59 -11.78 -11.26
CA VAL A 1 5.34 -11.52 -10.52
C VAL A 1 4.95 -10.05 -10.53
N GLU A 2 5.88 -9.10 -10.36
CA GLU A 2 5.57 -7.66 -10.40
C GLU A 2 4.88 -7.21 -11.70
N GLU A 3 5.42 -7.56 -12.86
CA GLU A 3 4.81 -7.24 -14.15
C GLU A 3 3.40 -7.85 -14.30
N GLN A 4 3.20 -9.07 -13.81
CA GLN A 4 1.90 -9.75 -13.84
C GLN A 4 0.89 -9.08 -12.90
N ILE A 5 1.33 -8.60 -11.74
CA ILE A 5 0.50 -7.82 -10.81
C ILE A 5 0.13 -6.48 -11.46
N SER A 6 1.09 -5.76 -12.03
CA SER A 6 0.85 -4.49 -12.73
C SER A 6 -0.13 -4.67 -13.88
N GLU A 7 0.06 -5.69 -14.72
CA GLU A 7 -0.84 -6.03 -15.82
C GLU A 7 -2.25 -6.35 -15.32
N ALA A 8 -2.38 -7.18 -14.27
CA ALA A 8 -3.67 -7.51 -13.69
C ALA A 8 -4.39 -6.27 -13.14
N LEU A 9 -3.69 -5.41 -12.39
CA LEU A 9 -4.25 -4.19 -11.81
C LEU A 9 -4.65 -3.18 -12.89
N SER A 10 -3.89 -3.07 -13.99
CA SER A 10 -4.23 -2.18 -15.12
C SER A 10 -5.55 -2.53 -15.81
N ARG A 11 -6.01 -3.79 -15.68
CA ARG A 11 -7.28 -4.26 -16.25
C ARG A 11 -8.48 -4.03 -15.33
N LEU A 12 -8.24 -3.73 -14.05
CA LEU A 12 -9.31 -3.48 -13.10
C LEU A 12 -9.97 -2.12 -13.36
N LYS A 13 -11.30 -2.09 -13.22
CA LYS A 13 -12.09 -0.86 -13.31
C LYS A 13 -12.84 -0.67 -12.01
N GLY A 14 -12.59 0.45 -11.35
CA GLY A 14 -13.21 0.81 -10.08
C GLY A 14 -12.21 1.44 -9.11
N ALA A 15 -12.64 1.55 -7.86
CA ALA A 15 -11.89 2.14 -6.76
C ALA A 15 -11.29 1.05 -5.87
N PHE A 16 -9.97 1.02 -5.70
CA PHE A 16 -9.30 0.00 -4.90
C PHE A 16 -7.99 0.48 -4.27
N SER A 17 -7.70 -0.05 -3.09
CA SER A 17 -6.39 -0.06 -2.47
C SER A 17 -6.11 -1.51 -2.08
N VAL A 18 -5.00 -2.06 -2.54
CA VAL A 18 -4.70 -3.49 -2.37
C VAL A 18 -3.29 -3.69 -1.84
N ILE A 19 -3.16 -4.66 -0.95
CA ILE A 19 -1.88 -5.18 -0.47
C ILE A 19 -1.81 -6.65 -0.89
N ILE A 20 -0.71 -7.04 -1.53
CA ILE A 20 -0.49 -8.40 -2.06
C ILE A 20 0.85 -8.90 -1.51
N THR A 21 0.88 -10.12 -1.00
CA THR A 21 2.13 -10.76 -0.56
C THR A 21 2.45 -11.93 -1.45
N VAL A 22 3.68 -11.98 -1.97
CA VAL A 22 4.20 -13.09 -2.77
C VAL A 22 5.55 -13.50 -2.18
N GLY A 23 5.57 -14.64 -1.47
CA GLY A 23 6.74 -15.04 -0.69
C GLY A 23 7.07 -14.00 0.38
N GLU A 24 8.30 -13.47 0.35
CA GLU A 24 8.79 -12.46 1.28
C GLU A 24 8.58 -11.01 0.79
N THR A 25 7.98 -10.82 -0.39
CA THR A 25 7.73 -9.50 -0.98
C THR A 25 6.30 -9.06 -0.76
N LEU A 26 6.13 -7.82 -0.27
CA LEU A 26 4.84 -7.15 -0.13
C LEU A 26 4.71 -6.05 -1.20
N TYR A 27 3.60 -6.08 -1.94
CA TYR A 27 3.21 -5.07 -2.91
C TYR A 27 2.03 -4.28 -2.36
N ALA A 28 2.04 -2.97 -2.57
CA ALA A 28 0.94 -2.09 -2.23
C ALA A 28 0.61 -1.21 -3.44
N ALA A 29 -0.66 -1.18 -3.84
CA ALA A 29 -1.09 -0.46 -5.02
C ALA A 29 -2.47 0.18 -4.82
N ARG A 30 -2.71 1.27 -5.56
CA ARG A 30 -3.94 2.05 -5.53
C ARG A 30 -4.50 2.17 -6.95
N ASP A 31 -5.80 2.38 -7.07
CA ASP A 31 -6.40 2.70 -8.35
C ASP A 31 -5.87 4.03 -8.89
N PRO A 32 -5.82 4.25 -10.23
CA PRO A 32 -5.21 5.44 -10.83
C PRO A 32 -5.88 6.77 -10.45
N TRP A 33 -7.12 6.74 -9.96
CA TRP A 33 -7.84 7.93 -9.52
C TRP A 33 -7.68 8.18 -8.03
N GLY A 34 -7.14 7.20 -7.32
CA GLY A 34 -6.82 7.28 -5.93
C GLY A 34 -8.01 7.47 -5.01
N PHE A 35 -9.09 6.75 -5.32
CA PHE A 35 -10.38 6.92 -4.67
C PHE A 35 -10.40 6.35 -3.25
N ARG A 36 -9.69 5.25 -3.00
CA ARG A 36 -9.53 4.64 -1.66
C ARG A 36 -8.17 5.04 -1.07
N PRO A 37 -8.11 5.40 0.24
CA PRO A 37 -6.87 5.83 0.86
C PRO A 37 -5.92 4.64 1.12
N LEU A 38 -4.63 4.90 0.95
CA LEU A 38 -3.56 3.96 1.25
C LEU A 38 -2.29 4.76 1.54
N VAL A 39 -1.78 4.65 2.77
CA VAL A 39 -0.63 5.39 3.25
C VAL A 39 0.57 4.47 3.48
N LEU A 40 1.75 4.99 3.18
CA LEU A 40 3.04 4.37 3.48
C LEU A 40 3.62 5.02 4.74
N GLY A 41 4.22 4.19 5.59
CA GLY A 41 4.92 4.62 6.78
C GLY A 41 6.16 3.80 7.08
N ARG A 42 6.87 4.20 8.13
CA ARG A 42 8.12 3.58 8.60
C ARG A 42 8.00 3.17 10.06
N LEU A 43 8.37 1.93 10.36
CA LEU A 43 8.47 1.44 11.74
C LEU A 43 9.77 1.92 12.41
N PRO A 44 9.83 1.95 13.76
CA PRO A 44 11.02 2.40 14.49
C PRO A 44 12.31 1.63 14.18
N ASP A 45 12.19 0.36 13.81
CA ASP A 45 13.30 -0.52 13.43
C ASP A 45 13.72 -0.38 11.96
N GLY A 46 13.09 0.53 11.21
CA GLY A 46 13.31 0.69 9.78
C GLY A 46 12.55 -0.32 8.92
N GLY A 47 11.51 -0.99 9.44
CA GLY A 47 10.54 -1.69 8.61
C GLY A 47 9.65 -0.73 7.81
N TRP A 48 9.11 -1.20 6.68
CA TRP A 48 8.02 -0.50 5.98
C TRP A 48 6.67 -0.98 6.52
N ILE A 49 5.70 -0.07 6.59
CA ILE A 49 4.31 -0.36 6.95
C ILE A 49 3.36 0.34 5.97
N VAL A 50 2.27 -0.34 5.61
CA VAL A 50 1.22 0.21 4.75
C VAL A 50 -0.12 -0.01 5.42
N ALA A 51 -0.98 1.01 5.42
CA ALA A 51 -2.32 0.93 5.99
C ALA A 51 -3.30 1.81 5.21
N SER A 52 -4.62 1.60 5.37
CA SER A 52 -5.63 2.48 4.77
C SER A 52 -5.66 3.87 5.40
N GLU A 53 -5.26 4.00 6.66
CA GLU A 53 -5.34 5.24 7.44
C GLU A 53 -4.08 5.43 8.28
N SER A 54 -3.64 6.69 8.45
CA SER A 54 -2.44 7.03 9.23
C SER A 54 -2.56 6.69 10.71
N CYS A 55 -3.78 6.69 11.27
CA CYS A 55 -4.02 6.31 12.66
C CYS A 55 -3.55 4.88 12.98
N ALA A 56 -3.59 3.97 11.99
CA ALA A 56 -3.08 2.61 12.15
C ALA A 56 -1.54 2.58 12.28
N LEU A 57 -0.84 3.54 11.67
CA LEU A 57 0.60 3.69 11.82
C LEU A 57 0.93 4.10 13.27
N ASP A 58 0.20 5.09 13.79
CA ASP A 58 0.40 5.59 15.16
C ASP A 58 0.22 4.48 16.21
N LEU A 59 -0.78 3.61 16.02
CA LEU A 59 -1.08 2.49 16.93
C LEU A 59 0.07 1.50 17.07
N VAL A 60 0.94 1.37 16.06
CA VAL A 60 2.10 0.47 16.08
C VAL A 60 3.43 1.23 16.21
N GLY A 61 3.38 2.52 16.53
CA GLY A 61 4.57 3.37 16.69
C GLY A 61 5.26 3.72 15.36
N GLY A 62 4.57 3.52 14.23
CA GLY A 62 5.04 3.91 12.91
C GLY A 62 4.94 5.42 12.68
N ARG A 63 5.73 5.93 11.72
CA ARG A 63 5.66 7.30 11.24
C ARG A 63 5.07 7.35 9.84
N TYR A 64 4.14 8.26 9.62
CA TYR A 64 3.63 8.56 8.27
C TYR A 64 4.73 9.11 7.38
N GLU A 65 4.84 8.59 6.15
CA GLU A 65 5.79 9.05 5.14
C GLU A 65 5.05 9.80 4.02
N ARG A 66 4.07 9.15 3.39
CA ARG A 66 3.27 9.71 2.28
C ARG A 66 2.06 8.84 1.93
N ASP A 67 1.16 9.37 1.12
CA ASP A 67 0.18 8.58 0.38
C ASP A 67 0.85 7.73 -0.70
N ILE A 68 0.24 6.58 -1.02
CA ILE A 68 0.55 5.80 -2.22
C ILE A 68 -0.21 6.42 -3.40
N GLU A 69 0.54 6.69 -4.49
CA GLU A 69 0.09 7.28 -5.75
C GLU A 69 0.27 6.28 -6.90
#